data_AF-A0A7U9XLZ4-F1
#
_entry.id   AF-A0A7U9XLZ4-F1
#
_cell.length_a   1.000
_cell.length_b   1.000
_cell.length_c   1.000
_cell.angle_alpha   90.00
_cell.angle_beta   90.00
_cell.angle_gamma   90.00
#
_symmetry.space_group_name_H-M   'P 1'
#
loop_
_entity.id
_entity.type
_entity.pdbx_description
1 polymer ?
#
loop_
_entity_poly.entity_id
_entity_poly.type
_entity_poly.pdbx_seq_one_letter_code
_entity_poly.pdbx_strand_id
1 'polypeptide(L)'
;MLSTIGAGVFGSVPLPVKAAEEEETYTVRFEAYEGTCETESVSVPRGESIVLPDASYEGHYLESWMDVTESGNVHTFKAVGAAGSEYTPERDLWLYANWKPD
;
A
#
# COMPACT_ATOMS: atom_id res chain seq x y z
N MET A 1 56.23 17.99 -38.32
CA MET A 1 55.30 18.19 -37.19
C MET A 1 54.42 16.96 -37.12
N LEU A 2 54.36 16.33 -35.94
CA LEU A 2 53.46 15.22 -35.63
C LEU A 2 51.99 15.69 -35.63
N SER A 3 51.09 14.71 -35.65
CA SER A 3 49.69 14.71 -35.22
C SER A 3 48.65 14.70 -36.34
N THR A 4 47.58 13.92 -36.29
CA THR A 4 47.13 12.84 -35.37
C THR A 4 45.88 12.26 -36.04
N ILE A 5 45.72 10.94 -35.98
CA ILE A 5 44.53 10.21 -36.43
C ILE A 5 43.38 10.50 -35.44
N GLY A 6 42.18 10.73 -35.95
CA GLY A 6 40.96 10.84 -35.14
C GLY A 6 39.79 10.15 -35.82
N ALA A 7 39.76 8.81 -35.76
CA ALA A 7 38.55 8.04 -35.98
C ALA A 7 37.62 8.23 -34.77
N GLY A 8 36.36 8.59 -35.00
CA GLY A 8 35.34 8.75 -33.97
C GLY A 8 34.03 8.17 -34.46
N VAL A 9 33.85 6.88 -34.21
CA VAL A 9 32.56 6.19 -34.33
C VAL A 9 31.63 6.82 -33.28
N PHE A 10 30.57 7.51 -33.73
CA PHE A 10 29.52 7.90 -32.80
C PHE A 10 28.75 6.62 -32.49
N GLY A 11 29.07 6.05 -31.33
CA GLY A 11 28.47 4.86 -30.79
C GLY A 11 26.96 5.01 -30.76
N SER A 12 26.28 3.95 -31.20
CA SER A 12 24.88 3.73 -30.92
C SER A 12 24.65 3.93 -29.44
N VAL A 13 23.83 4.91 -29.08
CA VAL A 13 23.30 5.06 -27.73
C VAL A 13 22.45 3.81 -27.48
N PRO A 14 22.85 2.90 -26.59
CA PRO A 14 21.92 1.89 -26.14
C PRO A 14 20.95 2.63 -25.24
N LEU A 15 19.69 2.76 -25.69
CA LEU A 15 18.59 3.12 -24.81
C LEU A 15 18.67 2.16 -23.61
N PRO A 16 18.73 2.66 -22.36
CA PRO A 16 18.50 1.78 -21.23
C PRO A 16 17.04 1.32 -21.35
N VAL A 17 16.85 0.07 -21.75
CA VAL A 17 15.67 -0.69 -21.36
C VAL A 17 15.71 -0.66 -19.84
N LYS A 18 15.05 0.33 -19.26
CA LYS A 18 14.58 0.25 -17.89
C LYS A 18 13.51 -0.83 -17.97
N ALA A 19 13.94 -2.07 -17.77
CA ALA A 19 13.02 -3.14 -17.41
C ALA A 19 12.16 -2.55 -16.29
N ALA A 20 10.87 -2.39 -16.55
CA ALA A 20 9.93 -2.17 -15.48
C ALA A 20 10.01 -3.44 -14.65
N GLU A 21 10.80 -3.42 -13.58
CA GLU A 21 10.46 -4.26 -12.43
C GLU A 21 9.04 -3.84 -12.09
N GLU A 22 8.08 -4.70 -12.42
CA GLU A 22 6.76 -4.63 -11.80
C GLU A 22 7.02 -4.88 -10.33
N GLU A 23 7.34 -3.82 -9.59
CA GLU A 23 7.39 -3.87 -8.14
C GLU A 23 6.03 -4.38 -7.70
N GLU A 24 6.01 -5.57 -7.09
CA GLU A 24 4.78 -6.18 -6.64
C GLU A 24 4.19 -5.25 -5.57
N THR A 25 3.09 -4.56 -5.89
CA THR A 25 2.40 -3.67 -4.96
C THR A 25 1.13 -4.34 -4.45
N TYR A 26 0.83 -4.16 -3.17
CA TYR A 26 -0.44 -4.51 -2.57
C TYR A 26 -1.35 -3.30 -2.46
N THR A 27 -2.63 -3.51 -2.74
CA THR A 27 -3.68 -2.52 -2.56
C THR A 27 -4.41 -2.78 -1.26
N VAL A 28 -4.29 -1.84 -0.32
CA VAL A 28 -5.06 -1.83 0.93
C VAL A 28 -6.24 -0.90 0.73
N ARG A 29 -7.46 -1.41 0.95
CA ARG A 29 -8.70 -0.62 0.90
C ARG A 29 -9.27 -0.45 2.29
N PHE A 30 -9.83 0.70 2.59
CA PHE A 30 -10.39 1.01 3.90
C PHE A 30 -11.91 1.18 3.78
N GLU A 31 -12.65 0.40 4.56
CA GLU A 31 -14.11 0.45 4.64
C GLU A 31 -14.50 0.94 6.03
N ALA A 32 -15.01 2.18 6.10
CA ALA A 32 -15.43 2.82 7.34
C ALA A 32 -16.86 2.46 7.77
N TYR A 33 -17.61 1.76 6.92
CA TYR A 33 -19.03 1.44 7.10
C TYR A 33 -19.89 2.71 7.28
N GLU A 34 -20.50 2.89 8.47
CA GLU A 34 -21.32 4.07 8.81
C GLU A 34 -20.46 5.31 9.13
N GLY A 35 -19.16 5.11 9.38
CA GLY A 35 -18.20 6.18 9.57
C GLY A 35 -17.68 6.76 8.25
N THR A 36 -16.71 7.65 8.37
CA THR A 36 -16.02 8.30 7.24
C THR A 36 -14.52 8.16 7.37
N CYS A 37 -13.85 7.79 6.29
CA CYS A 37 -12.39 7.73 6.18
C CYS A 37 -11.97 8.54 4.95
N GLU A 38 -11.01 9.45 5.10
CA GLU A 38 -10.51 10.25 3.97
C GLU A 38 -9.69 9.41 2.98
N THR A 39 -9.11 8.31 3.46
CA THR A 39 -8.29 7.41 2.66
C THR A 39 -9.12 6.20 2.23
N GLU A 40 -9.53 6.15 0.97
CA GLU A 40 -10.28 5.00 0.43
C GLU A 40 -9.36 3.80 0.17
N SER A 41 -8.17 4.05 -0.39
CA SER A 41 -7.19 3.00 -0.68
C SER A 41 -5.77 3.53 -0.79
N VAL A 42 -4.79 2.65 -0.56
CA VAL A 42 -3.36 2.92 -0.67
C VAL A 42 -2.69 1.75 -1.40
N SER A 43 -1.81 2.07 -2.36
CA SER A 43 -0.92 1.11 -2.99
C SER A 43 0.42 1.10 -2.26
N VAL A 44 0.81 -0.08 -1.77
CA VAL A 44 1.98 -0.29 -0.91
C VAL A 44 2.93 -1.23 -1.61
N PRO A 45 4.19 -0.84 -1.89
CA PRO A 45 5.19 -1.79 -2.40
C PRO A 45 5.36 -2.97 -1.44
N ARG A 46 5.59 -4.17 -1.98
CA ARG A 46 5.79 -5.37 -1.18
C ARG A 46 6.95 -5.18 -0.19
N GLY A 47 6.65 -5.39 1.10
CA GLY A 47 7.62 -5.26 2.20
C GLY A 47 7.70 -3.85 2.80
N GLU A 48 7.02 -2.87 2.21
CA GLU A 48 6.84 -1.54 2.80
C GLU A 48 5.65 -1.52 3.75
N SER A 49 5.64 -0.53 4.65
CA SER A 49 4.55 -0.33 5.63
C SER A 49 3.82 0.97 5.38
N ILE A 50 2.56 1.01 5.79
CA ILE A 50 1.73 2.21 5.81
C ILE A 50 1.37 2.57 7.24
N VAL A 51 1.05 3.85 7.45
CA VAL A 51 0.37 4.29 8.67
C VAL A 51 -1.13 4.14 8.44
N LEU A 52 -1.80 3.43 9.34
CA LEU A 52 -3.24 3.25 9.26
C LEU A 52 -3.95 4.61 9.38
N PRO A 53 -4.89 4.93 8.47
CA PRO A 53 -5.55 6.21 8.45
C PRO A 53 -6.49 6.36 9.64
N ASP A 54 -6.77 7.62 9.98
CA ASP A 54 -7.83 7.97 10.90
C ASP A 54 -9.20 7.89 10.21
N ALA A 55 -10.24 7.66 11.00
CA ALA A 55 -11.62 7.67 10.52
C ALA A 55 -12.52 8.21 11.63
N SER A 56 -13.62 8.85 11.25
CA SER A 56 -14.57 9.46 12.19
C SER A 56 -15.98 8.91 12.04
N TYR A 57 -16.64 8.67 13.18
CA TYR A 57 -18.04 8.30 13.27
C TYR A 57 -18.66 8.98 14.49
N GLU A 58 -19.78 9.70 14.33
CA GLU A 58 -20.38 10.47 15.43
C GLU A 58 -20.79 9.56 16.61
N GLY A 59 -20.36 9.95 17.82
CA GLY A 59 -20.61 9.21 19.06
C GLY A 59 -19.82 7.91 19.22
N HIS A 60 -18.80 7.70 18.37
CA HIS A 60 -17.94 6.53 18.38
C HIS A 60 -16.48 6.91 18.15
N TYR A 61 -15.57 6.09 18.66
CA TYR A 61 -14.15 6.16 18.34
C TYR A 61 -13.71 4.90 17.57
N LEU A 62 -12.71 5.07 16.68
CA LEU A 62 -12.11 3.97 15.94
C LEU A 62 -11.20 3.17 16.89
N GLU A 63 -11.64 1.97 17.28
CA GLU A 63 -10.84 1.09 18.15
C GLU A 63 -9.71 0.43 17.34
N SER A 64 -10.01 -0.03 16.12
CA SER A 64 -9.02 -0.67 15.25
C SER A 64 -9.51 -0.88 13.83
N TRP A 65 -8.57 -1.08 12.91
CA TRP A 65 -8.81 -1.66 11.60
C TRP A 65 -8.76 -3.18 11.67
N MET A 66 -9.69 -3.85 10.99
CA MET A 66 -9.85 -5.31 10.99
C MET A 66 -9.57 -5.90 9.62
N ASP A 67 -8.68 -6.88 9.56
CA ASP A 67 -8.53 -7.77 8.41
C ASP A 67 -9.54 -8.91 8.56
N VAL A 68 -10.46 -8.99 7.61
CA VAL A 68 -11.50 -10.03 7.56
C VAL A 68 -11.18 -10.96 6.40
N THR A 69 -10.86 -12.21 6.74
CA THR A 69 -10.60 -13.26 5.75
C THR A 69 -11.66 -14.33 5.82
N GLU A 70 -12.07 -14.82 4.65
CA GLU A 70 -13.00 -15.92 4.51
C GLU A 70 -12.26 -17.14 3.97
N SER A 71 -12.34 -18.27 4.68
CA SER A 71 -11.77 -19.54 4.26
C SER A 71 -12.83 -20.64 4.42
N GLY A 72 -13.51 -20.97 3.32
CA GLY A 72 -14.66 -21.88 3.36
C GLY A 72 -15.82 -21.24 4.13
N ASN A 73 -16.31 -21.91 5.17
CA ASN A 73 -17.41 -21.38 6.02
C ASN A 73 -16.89 -20.65 7.29
N VAL A 74 -15.61 -20.28 7.31
CA VAL A 74 -14.98 -19.65 8.48
C VAL A 74 -14.58 -18.22 8.15
N HIS A 75 -15.13 -17.27 8.90
CA HIS A 75 -14.71 -15.88 8.89
C HIS A 75 -13.72 -15.65 10.03
N THR A 76 -12.52 -15.18 9.69
CA THR A 76 -11.49 -14.79 10.66
C THR A 76 -11.41 -13.28 10.72
N PHE A 77 -11.58 -12.73 11.91
CA PHE A 77 -11.48 -11.29 12.18
C PHE A 77 -10.18 -11.05 12.95
N LYS A 78 -9.24 -10.30 12.36
CA LYS A 78 -7.96 -9.98 12.97
C LYS A 78 -7.82 -8.47 13.12
N ALA A 79 -7.64 -8.00 14.35
CA ALA A 79 -7.26 -6.62 14.60
C ALA A 79 -5.84 -6.37 14.07
N VAL A 80 -5.72 -5.37 13.20
CA VAL A 80 -4.46 -4.99 12.55
C VAL A 80 -3.76 -3.89 13.35
N GLY A 81 -4.52 -2.88 13.78
CA GLY A 81 -4.01 -1.77 14.59
C GLY A 81 -5.02 -0.63 14.67
N ALA A 82 -4.76 0.33 15.56
CA ALA A 82 -5.53 1.57 15.64
C ALA A 82 -5.07 2.56 14.56
N ALA A 83 -5.79 3.68 14.40
CA ALA A 83 -5.32 4.80 13.61
C ALA A 83 -3.93 5.26 14.08
N GLY A 84 -3.04 5.57 13.14
CA GLY A 84 -1.66 5.96 13.43
C GLY A 84 -0.69 4.79 13.66
N SER A 85 -1.17 3.55 13.78
CA SER A 85 -0.28 2.38 13.85
C SER A 85 0.32 2.02 12.49
N GLU A 86 1.53 1.48 12.48
CA GLU A 86 2.16 0.93 11.26
C GLU A 86 1.57 -0.44 10.89
N TYR A 87 1.38 -0.67 9.60
CA TYR A 87 0.91 -1.94 9.05
C TYR A 87 1.64 -2.29 7.75
N THR A 88 2.16 -3.51 7.69
CA THR A 88 2.80 -4.09 6.49
C THR A 88 1.82 -5.07 5.82
N PRO A 89 1.21 -4.73 4.67
CA PRO A 89 0.34 -5.66 3.96
C PRO A 89 1.14 -6.78 3.30
N GLU A 90 0.58 -7.99 3.31
CA GLU A 90 1.16 -9.18 2.67
C GLU A 90 0.36 -9.65 1.44
N ARG A 91 -0.75 -8.96 1.14
CA ARG A 91 -1.65 -9.21 0.02
C ARG A 91 -2.54 -8.00 -0.21
N ASP A 92 -3.28 -8.01 -1.32
CA ASP A 92 -4.44 -7.12 -1.47
C ASP A 92 -5.51 -7.50 -0.45
N LEU A 93 -6.05 -6.49 0.25
CA LEU A 93 -7.05 -6.72 1.28
C LEU A 93 -7.93 -5.50 1.53
N TRP A 94 -9.02 -5.77 2.24
CA TRP A 94 -9.90 -4.76 2.80
C TRP A 94 -9.70 -4.73 4.31
N LEU A 95 -9.50 -3.54 4.83
CA LEU A 95 -9.49 -3.24 6.25
C LEU A 95 -10.80 -2.57 6.62
N TYR A 96 -11.46 -3.12 7.62
CA TYR A 96 -12.79 -2.70 8.05
C TYR A 96 -12.69 -2.00 9.40
N ALA A 97 -13.38 -0.86 9.54
CA ALA A 97 -13.38 -0.12 10.79
C ALA A 97 -14.14 -0.89 11.89
N ASN A 98 -13.49 -1.07 13.03
CA ASN A 98 -14.10 -1.57 14.27
C ASN A 98 -14.37 -0.38 15.20
N TRP A 99 -15.63 0.04 15.23
CA TRP A 99 -16.11 1.17 16.03
C TRP A 99 -16.48 0.76 17.45
N LYS A 100 -16.26 1.67 18.40
CA LYS A 100 -16.76 1.57 19.78
C LYS A 100 -17.47 2.86 20.16
N PRO A 101 -18.58 2.78 20.91
CA PRO A 101 -19.25 3.98 21.40
C PRO A 101 -18.33 4.73 22.36
N ASP A 102 -18.41 6.05 22.34
CA ASP A 102 -17.76 6.93 23.32
C ASP A 102 -18.25 6.71 24.76
#